data_AF-A0AAW7PII0-F1
#
_entry.id   AF-A0AAW7PII0-F1
#
_cell.length_a   1.000
_cell.length_b   1.000
_cell.length_c   1.000
_cell.angle_alpha   90.00
_cell.angle_beta   90.00
_cell.angle_gamma   90.00
#
_symmetry.space_group_name_H-M   'P 1'
#
loop_
_entity.id
_entity.type
_entity.pdbx_description
1 polymer ?
#
loop_
_entity_poly.entity_id
_entity_poly.type
_entity_poly.pdbx_seq_one_letter_code
_entity_poly.pdbx_strand_id
1 'polypeptide(L)'
;MIFKRVIKSNEEQAIASWTNYINQVRLDNLLKNLQNQNQNFKDAINTLDSTMHQINKSIIEQNRGGTKGMHGFIAEVAECGIGNAREQILGKAPKYVWINDNGPSDFVRDGIEIQQKFVNSGNHLSLFAIKQHYEKYPWFLDGGRKYQIPADHYEKIKMLLSISENQANQIGTKTGEFSLKQWKEVNQFFATGNIKLSDIEPSKVSYKEVQRNQINTTIYNEKGNIKDIDTNIRRDIYNKSKPTFKQGAYISAIAASLEGGTAFITGIIKKKALRENY
;
A
#
# COMPACT_ATOMS: atom_id res chain seq x y z
N MET A 1 58.40 -9.69 27.33
CA MET A 1 57.74 -9.65 26.01
C MET A 1 56.40 -10.41 25.98
N ILE A 2 56.27 -11.56 26.64
CA ILE A 2 55.09 -12.45 26.56
C ILE A 2 53.80 -11.79 27.10
N PHE A 3 53.84 -11.12 28.25
CA PHE A 3 52.67 -10.49 28.89
C PHE A 3 51.96 -9.43 28.01
N LYS A 4 52.71 -8.60 27.29
CA LYS A 4 52.12 -7.60 26.37
C LYS A 4 51.42 -8.24 25.17
N ARG A 5 51.92 -9.39 24.72
CA ARG A 5 51.36 -10.12 23.58
C ARG A 5 50.02 -10.77 23.95
N VAL A 6 49.93 -11.32 25.16
CA VAL A 6 48.71 -11.94 25.71
C VAL A 6 47.61 -10.91 25.98
N ILE A 7 47.96 -9.73 26.51
CA ILE A 7 46.97 -8.66 26.75
C ILE A 7 46.42 -8.13 25.41
N LYS A 8 47.30 -7.87 24.44
CA LYS A 8 46.90 -7.41 23.10
C LYS A 8 46.01 -8.45 22.38
N SER A 9 46.34 -9.73 22.47
CA SER A 9 45.53 -10.79 21.86
C SER A 9 44.13 -10.91 22.48
N ASN A 10 44.01 -10.70 23.79
CA ASN A 10 42.71 -10.78 24.48
C ASN A 10 41.80 -9.60 24.12
N GLU A 11 42.36 -8.40 23.93
CA GLU A 11 41.61 -7.21 23.49
C GLU A 11 41.15 -7.32 22.04
N GLU A 12 42.02 -7.77 21.13
CA GLU A 12 41.67 -8.06 19.74
C GLU A 12 40.56 -9.12 19.65
N GLN A 13 40.62 -10.16 20.49
CA GLN A 13 39.58 -11.18 20.58
C GLN A 13 38.25 -10.65 21.12
N ALA A 14 38.29 -9.75 22.12
CA ALA A 14 37.07 -9.13 22.66
C ALA A 14 36.38 -8.21 21.63
N ILE A 15 37.15 -7.41 20.89
CA ILE A 15 36.63 -6.54 19.81
C ILE A 15 36.08 -7.39 18.66
N ALA A 16 36.77 -8.48 18.29
CA ALA A 16 36.31 -9.40 17.26
C ALA A 16 35.02 -10.13 17.69
N SER A 17 34.94 -10.61 18.94
CA SER A 17 33.75 -11.22 19.51
C SER A 17 32.55 -10.26 19.51
N TRP A 18 32.76 -9.01 19.93
CA TRP A 18 31.72 -7.98 19.94
C TRP A 18 31.25 -7.61 18.52
N THR A 19 32.18 -7.51 17.57
CA THR A 19 31.87 -7.28 16.15
C THR A 19 31.05 -8.42 15.57
N ASN A 20 31.45 -9.67 15.86
CA ASN A 20 30.71 -10.86 15.45
C ASN A 20 29.30 -10.89 16.05
N TYR A 21 29.15 -10.55 17.33
CA TYR A 21 27.85 -10.44 17.99
C TYR A 21 26.94 -9.41 17.31
N ILE A 22 27.44 -8.19 17.03
CA ILE A 22 26.67 -7.16 16.32
C ILE A 22 26.27 -7.62 14.92
N ASN A 23 27.17 -8.29 14.21
CA ASN A 23 26.87 -8.84 12.88
C ASN A 23 25.81 -9.94 12.96
N GLN A 24 25.87 -10.81 13.98
CA GLN A 24 24.87 -11.86 14.21
C GLN A 24 23.49 -11.25 14.50
N VAL A 25 23.39 -10.28 15.41
CA VAL A 25 22.13 -9.57 15.70
C VAL A 25 21.55 -8.92 14.43
N ARG A 26 22.39 -8.38 13.54
CA ARG A 26 21.94 -7.81 12.27
C ARG A 26 21.45 -8.86 11.28
N LEU A 27 22.10 -10.00 11.20
CA LEU A 27 21.68 -11.13 10.36
C LEU A 27 20.37 -11.74 10.88
N ASP A 28 20.23 -11.92 12.19
CA ASP A 28 19.01 -12.43 12.82
C ASP A 28 17.82 -11.50 12.55
N ASN A 29 18.02 -10.18 12.70
CA ASN A 29 16.99 -9.19 12.37
C ASN A 29 16.65 -9.17 10.87
N LEU A 30 17.65 -9.31 9.98
CA LEU A 30 17.42 -9.43 8.54
C LEU A 30 16.56 -10.65 8.22
N LEU A 31 16.93 -11.82 8.74
CA LEU A 31 16.20 -13.07 8.53
C LEU A 31 14.76 -12.96 9.04
N LYS A 32 14.56 -12.46 10.27
CA LYS A 32 13.23 -12.25 10.85
C LYS A 32 12.36 -11.33 9.98
N ASN A 33 12.91 -10.20 9.52
CA ASN A 33 12.16 -9.25 8.70
C ASN A 33 11.82 -9.84 7.32
N LEU A 34 12.74 -10.61 6.70
CA LEU A 34 12.48 -11.29 5.44
C LEU A 34 11.44 -12.42 5.59
N GLN A 35 11.43 -13.14 6.71
CA GLN A 35 10.42 -14.15 7.03
C GLN A 35 9.04 -13.51 7.19
N ASN A 36 8.94 -12.41 7.95
CA ASN A 36 7.70 -11.65 8.07
C ASN A 36 7.21 -11.16 6.71
N GLN A 37 8.12 -10.62 5.88
CA GLN A 37 7.76 -10.15 4.55
C GLN A 37 7.33 -11.29 3.61
N ASN A 38 7.89 -12.48 3.77
CA ASN A 38 7.44 -13.66 3.03
C ASN A 38 5.99 -14.04 3.37
N GLN A 39 5.62 -13.93 4.64
CA GLN A 39 4.25 -14.15 5.08
C GLN A 39 3.30 -13.08 4.53
N ASN A 40 3.66 -11.81 4.66
CA ASN A 40 2.90 -10.67 4.10
C ASN A 40 2.63 -10.84 2.58
N PHE A 41 3.66 -11.21 1.83
CA PHE A 41 3.54 -11.45 0.39
C PHE A 41 2.62 -12.63 0.08
N LYS A 42 2.77 -13.75 0.81
CA LYS A 42 1.91 -14.92 0.67
C LYS A 42 0.44 -14.57 0.92
N ASP A 43 0.16 -13.82 1.99
CA ASP A 43 -1.21 -13.43 2.35
C ASP A 43 -1.84 -12.49 1.32
N ALA A 44 -1.07 -11.54 0.79
CA ALA A 44 -1.53 -10.66 -0.28
C ALA A 44 -1.86 -11.42 -1.58
N ILE A 45 -0.99 -12.35 -2.01
CA ILE A 45 -1.22 -13.16 -3.22
C ILE A 45 -2.42 -14.09 -3.04
N ASN A 46 -2.51 -14.78 -1.90
CA ASN A 46 -3.65 -15.65 -1.58
C ASN A 46 -4.97 -14.87 -1.61
N THR A 47 -4.98 -13.65 -1.09
CA THR A 47 -6.17 -12.79 -1.11
C THR A 47 -6.60 -12.45 -2.55
N LEU A 48 -5.66 -12.13 -3.44
CA LEU A 48 -5.96 -11.90 -4.85
C LEU A 48 -6.43 -13.18 -5.57
N ASP A 49 -5.85 -14.34 -5.24
CA ASP A 49 -6.31 -15.65 -5.75
C ASP A 49 -7.74 -15.98 -5.30
N SER A 50 -8.05 -15.83 -4.01
CA SER A 50 -9.39 -16.02 -3.47
C SER A 50 -10.38 -15.04 -4.09
N THR A 51 -9.99 -13.77 -4.28
CA THR A 51 -10.81 -12.75 -4.95
C THR A 51 -11.14 -13.16 -6.38
N MET A 52 -10.14 -13.58 -7.16
CA MET A 52 -10.34 -14.05 -8.53
C MET A 52 -11.26 -15.28 -8.57
N HIS A 53 -11.06 -16.23 -7.65
CA HIS A 53 -11.91 -17.40 -7.54
C HIS A 53 -13.37 -17.02 -7.21
N GLN A 54 -13.56 -16.15 -6.22
CA GLN A 54 -14.87 -15.67 -5.79
C GLN A 54 -15.63 -14.96 -6.90
N ILE A 55 -14.95 -14.07 -7.66
CA ILE A 55 -15.54 -13.39 -8.81
C ILE A 55 -15.97 -14.39 -9.89
N ASN A 56 -15.10 -15.32 -10.26
CA ASN A 56 -15.43 -16.29 -11.30
C ASN A 56 -16.59 -17.20 -10.88
N LYS A 57 -16.56 -17.76 -9.66
CA LYS A 57 -17.57 -18.70 -9.17
C LYS A 57 -18.90 -18.06 -8.80
N SER A 58 -18.87 -16.99 -8.01
CA SER A 58 -20.08 -16.46 -7.38
C SER A 58 -20.76 -15.37 -8.20
N ILE A 59 -20.07 -14.82 -9.20
CA ILE A 59 -20.61 -13.70 -10.01
C ILE A 59 -20.70 -14.11 -11.48
N ILE A 60 -19.59 -14.50 -12.09
CA ILE A 60 -19.53 -14.76 -13.54
C ILE A 60 -20.27 -16.05 -13.91
N GLU A 61 -19.93 -17.17 -13.28
CA GLU A 61 -20.55 -18.48 -13.57
C GLU A 61 -22.03 -18.49 -13.20
N GLN A 62 -22.41 -17.84 -12.09
CA GLN A 62 -23.80 -17.71 -11.65
C GLN A 62 -24.59 -16.63 -12.41
N ASN A 63 -23.95 -15.91 -13.33
CA ASN A 63 -24.55 -14.79 -14.07
C ASN A 63 -25.23 -13.75 -13.14
N ARG A 64 -24.65 -13.51 -11.97
CA ARG A 64 -25.23 -12.61 -10.95
C ARG A 64 -25.29 -11.19 -11.51
N GLY A 65 -26.47 -10.56 -11.42
CA GLY A 65 -26.73 -9.23 -11.99
C GLY A 65 -26.92 -9.20 -13.52
N GLY A 66 -26.80 -10.34 -14.22
CA GLY A 66 -26.95 -10.43 -15.66
C GLY A 66 -26.04 -9.49 -16.45
N THR A 67 -26.41 -9.19 -17.69
CA THR A 67 -25.57 -8.37 -18.61
C THR A 67 -25.42 -6.93 -18.15
N LYS A 68 -26.39 -6.40 -17.39
CA LYS A 68 -26.45 -4.97 -17.01
C LYS A 68 -25.90 -4.66 -15.62
N GLY A 69 -25.82 -5.63 -14.71
CA GLY A 69 -25.43 -5.41 -13.31
C GLY A 69 -24.20 -6.18 -12.85
N MET A 70 -23.73 -7.17 -13.62
CA MET A 70 -22.60 -8.03 -13.21
C MET A 70 -21.33 -7.24 -12.86
N HIS A 71 -21.01 -6.20 -13.64
CA HIS A 71 -19.81 -5.40 -13.39
C HIS A 71 -19.84 -4.64 -12.06
N GLY A 72 -21.04 -4.37 -11.51
CA GLY A 72 -21.20 -3.84 -10.16
C GLY A 72 -20.68 -4.82 -9.12
N PHE A 73 -21.24 -6.03 -9.09
CA PHE A 73 -20.80 -7.10 -8.18
C PHE A 73 -19.31 -7.44 -8.36
N ILE A 74 -18.80 -7.44 -9.60
CA ILE A 74 -17.38 -7.66 -9.86
C ILE A 74 -16.54 -6.56 -9.18
N ALA A 75 -16.95 -5.30 -9.31
CA ALA A 75 -16.23 -4.17 -8.73
C ALA A 75 -16.18 -4.22 -7.20
N GLU A 76 -17.25 -4.65 -6.54
CA GLU A 76 -17.33 -4.78 -5.08
C GLU A 76 -16.30 -5.78 -4.55
N VAL A 77 -16.30 -6.98 -5.10
CA VAL A 77 -15.37 -8.04 -4.69
C VAL A 77 -13.94 -7.66 -5.06
N ALA A 78 -13.72 -7.06 -6.24
CA ALA A 78 -12.40 -6.61 -6.68
C ALA A 78 -11.84 -5.48 -5.79
N GLU A 79 -12.63 -4.48 -5.45
CA GLU A 79 -12.23 -3.35 -4.60
C GLU A 79 -11.77 -3.84 -3.21
N CYS A 80 -12.51 -4.78 -2.63
CA CYS A 80 -12.17 -5.41 -1.35
C CYS A 80 -10.89 -6.24 -1.44
N GLY A 81 -10.81 -7.12 -2.45
CA GLY A 81 -9.66 -8.01 -2.65
C GLY A 81 -8.36 -7.27 -2.91
N ILE A 82 -8.38 -6.32 -3.86
CA ILE A 82 -7.24 -5.46 -4.19
C ILE A 82 -6.87 -4.59 -2.98
N GLY A 83 -7.87 -4.02 -2.30
CA GLY A 83 -7.65 -3.21 -1.11
C GLY A 83 -6.95 -3.96 0.01
N ASN A 84 -7.42 -5.18 0.33
CA ASN A 84 -6.84 -6.01 1.37
C ASN A 84 -5.44 -6.51 1.01
N ALA A 85 -5.20 -6.93 -0.24
CA ALA A 85 -3.88 -7.36 -0.68
C ALA A 85 -2.84 -6.24 -0.54
N ARG A 86 -3.21 -4.99 -0.86
CA ARG A 86 -2.37 -3.80 -0.69
C ARG A 86 -2.06 -3.47 0.77
N GLU A 87 -2.95 -3.78 1.72
CA GLU A 87 -2.66 -3.62 3.14
C GLU A 87 -1.76 -4.76 3.66
N GLN A 88 -2.05 -5.99 3.27
CA GLN A 88 -1.33 -7.19 3.70
C GLN A 88 0.12 -7.19 3.25
N ILE A 89 0.44 -6.72 2.03
CA ILE A 89 1.82 -6.63 1.57
C ILE A 89 2.68 -5.68 2.43
N LEU A 90 2.04 -4.74 3.12
CA LEU A 90 2.65 -3.81 4.07
C LEU A 90 2.68 -4.35 5.51
N GLY A 91 2.24 -5.59 5.73
CA GLY A 91 2.15 -6.22 7.05
C GLY A 91 0.99 -5.74 7.91
N LYS A 92 -0.06 -5.18 7.28
CA LYS A 92 -1.27 -4.71 7.98
C LYS A 92 -2.41 -5.70 7.85
N ALA A 93 -3.35 -5.63 8.78
CA ALA A 93 -4.57 -6.41 8.70
C ALA A 93 -5.47 -5.96 7.53
N PRO A 94 -6.24 -6.88 6.92
CA PRO A 94 -7.33 -6.54 6.01
C PRO A 94 -8.30 -5.55 6.67
N LYS A 95 -8.82 -4.60 5.89
CA LYS A 95 -9.76 -3.58 6.37
C LYS A 95 -11.01 -3.42 5.51
N TYR A 96 -11.09 -4.14 4.40
CA TYR A 96 -12.23 -4.17 3.50
C TYR A 96 -13.03 -5.45 3.74
N VAL A 97 -14.33 -5.31 3.95
CA VAL A 97 -15.25 -6.42 4.15
C VAL A 97 -16.41 -6.25 3.17
N TRP A 98 -16.50 -7.17 2.22
CA TRP A 98 -17.62 -7.21 1.28
C TRP A 98 -18.91 -7.55 2.03
N ILE A 99 -19.95 -6.75 1.82
CA ILE A 99 -21.29 -6.99 2.35
C ILE A 99 -22.08 -7.70 1.26
N ASN A 100 -22.52 -8.92 1.53
CA ASN A 100 -23.31 -9.71 0.59
C ASN A 100 -24.74 -9.88 1.12
N ASP A 101 -25.43 -8.76 1.34
CA ASP A 101 -26.82 -8.72 1.77
C ASP A 101 -27.65 -7.79 0.86
N ASN A 102 -28.88 -7.46 1.29
CA ASN A 102 -29.79 -6.58 0.55
C ASN A 102 -29.81 -5.14 1.13
N GLY A 103 -28.80 -4.79 1.93
CA GLY A 103 -28.63 -3.49 2.55
C GLY A 103 -28.25 -2.39 1.56
N PRO A 104 -28.13 -1.15 2.04
CA PRO A 104 -27.80 0.02 1.22
C PRO A 104 -26.29 0.23 1.05
N SER A 105 -25.47 -0.78 1.33
CA SER A 105 -24.00 -0.69 1.30
C SER A 105 -23.43 -1.96 0.71
N ASP A 106 -22.41 -1.81 -0.12
CA ASP A 106 -21.81 -2.96 -0.81
C ASP A 106 -20.58 -3.48 -0.06
N PHE A 107 -19.88 -2.63 0.70
CA PHE A 107 -18.79 -3.05 1.58
C PHE A 107 -18.52 -2.05 2.70
N VAL A 108 -17.79 -2.51 3.71
CA VAL A 108 -17.22 -1.67 4.76
C VAL A 108 -15.72 -1.54 4.55
N ARG A 109 -15.19 -0.34 4.69
CA ARG A 109 -13.76 -0.07 4.78
C ARG A 109 -13.46 0.72 6.04
N ASP A 110 -12.68 0.12 6.94
CA ASP A 110 -12.23 0.78 8.17
C ASP A 110 -13.41 1.34 9.01
N GLY A 111 -14.47 0.54 9.12
CA GLY A 111 -15.70 0.92 9.82
C GLY A 111 -16.64 1.86 9.06
N ILE A 112 -16.24 2.37 7.89
CA ILE A 112 -17.09 3.23 7.05
C ILE A 112 -17.81 2.39 6.00
N GLU A 113 -19.14 2.47 5.97
CA GLU A 113 -19.96 1.83 4.94
C GLU A 113 -19.88 2.61 3.62
N ILE A 114 -19.71 1.86 2.53
CA ILE A 114 -19.52 2.40 1.19
C ILE A 114 -20.52 1.75 0.25
N GLN A 115 -21.18 2.59 -0.54
CA GLN A 115 -22.01 2.17 -1.66
C GLN A 115 -21.27 2.48 -2.97
N GLN A 116 -20.89 1.44 -3.69
CA GLN A 116 -20.37 1.55 -5.04
C GLN A 116 -21.48 1.76 -6.07
N LYS A 117 -21.15 2.55 -7.09
CA LYS A 117 -21.99 2.76 -8.28
C LYS A 117 -21.14 2.59 -9.53
N PHE A 118 -20.89 1.35 -9.91
CA PHE A 118 -20.32 0.99 -11.22
C PHE A 118 -21.46 0.83 -12.21
N VAL A 119 -21.84 1.91 -12.89
CA VAL A 119 -22.97 1.92 -13.82
C VAL A 119 -22.63 2.78 -15.04
N ASN A 120 -22.72 2.19 -16.25
CA ASN A 120 -22.59 2.93 -17.53
C ASN A 120 -23.97 3.20 -18.16
N SER A 121 -24.88 3.81 -17.39
CA SER A 121 -26.17 4.27 -17.90
C SER A 121 -25.95 5.54 -18.72
N GLY A 122 -25.81 5.41 -20.05
CA GLY A 122 -25.84 6.57 -20.95
C GLY A 122 -24.75 7.62 -20.70
N ASN A 123 -23.56 7.21 -20.22
CA ASN A 123 -22.43 8.10 -19.94
C ASN A 123 -22.69 9.13 -18.82
N HIS A 124 -23.60 8.86 -17.88
CA HIS A 124 -23.87 9.76 -16.73
C HIS A 124 -22.81 9.70 -15.59
N LEU A 125 -21.66 9.06 -15.83
CA LEU A 125 -20.53 8.97 -14.86
C LEU A 125 -20.97 8.51 -13.46
N SER A 126 -21.90 7.56 -13.41
CA SER A 126 -22.51 7.04 -12.17
C SER A 126 -23.35 8.02 -11.33
N LEU A 127 -23.38 9.32 -11.66
CA LEU A 127 -24.09 10.35 -10.88
C LEU A 127 -25.60 10.10 -10.79
N PHE A 128 -26.21 9.64 -11.89
CA PHE A 128 -27.64 9.30 -11.89
C PHE A 128 -27.96 8.12 -10.95
N ALA A 129 -27.06 7.13 -10.85
CA ALA A 129 -27.24 6.00 -9.96
C ALA A 129 -27.02 6.38 -8.48
N ILE A 130 -26.11 7.32 -8.22
CA ILE A 130 -25.94 7.94 -6.91
C ILE A 130 -27.22 8.68 -6.51
N LYS A 131 -27.77 9.53 -7.40
CA LYS A 131 -28.99 10.29 -7.14
C LYS A 131 -30.15 9.38 -6.72
N GLN A 132 -30.44 8.34 -7.51
CA GLN A 132 -31.51 7.38 -7.20
C GLN A 132 -31.30 6.67 -5.85
N HIS A 133 -30.06 6.31 -5.53
CA HIS A 133 -29.76 5.68 -4.25
C HIS A 133 -29.96 6.63 -3.08
N TYR A 134 -29.52 7.88 -3.22
CA TYR A 134 -29.70 8.92 -2.21
C TYR A 134 -31.18 9.29 -2.02
N GLU A 135 -31.97 9.33 -3.09
CA GLU A 135 -33.43 9.54 -2.99
C GLU A 135 -34.12 8.39 -2.23
N LYS A 136 -33.65 7.15 -2.40
CA LYS A 136 -34.16 5.97 -1.67
C LYS A 136 -33.67 5.92 -0.22
N TYR A 137 -32.44 6.36 0.04
CA TYR A 137 -31.80 6.38 1.36
C TYR A 137 -31.21 7.78 1.66
N PRO A 138 -32.04 8.79 2.01
CA PRO A 138 -31.57 10.16 2.20
C PRO A 138 -30.56 10.34 3.33
N TRP A 139 -30.62 9.46 4.33
CA TRP A 139 -29.70 9.39 5.47
C TRP A 139 -28.36 8.71 5.12
N PHE A 140 -28.19 8.19 3.89
CA PHE A 140 -27.03 7.35 3.58
C PHE A 140 -25.69 8.06 3.78
N LEU A 141 -25.61 9.38 3.61
CA LEU A 141 -24.37 10.13 3.82
C LEU A 141 -24.12 10.51 5.29
N ASP A 142 -25.07 10.21 6.18
CA ASP A 142 -24.92 10.44 7.61
C ASP A 142 -23.84 9.52 8.19
N GLY A 143 -23.10 10.01 9.18
CA GLY A 143 -22.07 9.22 9.87
C GLY A 143 -20.80 8.96 9.04
N GLY A 144 -20.56 9.72 7.96
CA GLY A 144 -19.30 9.68 7.21
C GLY A 144 -19.21 8.62 6.12
N ARG A 145 -20.31 7.92 5.84
CA ARG A 145 -20.48 6.99 4.71
C ARG A 145 -20.22 7.68 3.37
N LYS A 146 -19.87 6.87 2.37
CA LYS A 146 -19.42 7.40 1.07
C LYS A 146 -20.03 6.65 -0.10
N TYR A 147 -20.19 7.39 -1.20
CA TYR A 147 -20.33 6.78 -2.51
C TYR A 147 -18.95 6.53 -3.11
N GLN A 148 -18.78 5.40 -3.78
CA GLN A 148 -17.58 5.12 -4.56
C GLN A 148 -17.96 4.85 -6.01
N ILE A 149 -17.22 5.43 -6.95
CA ILE A 149 -17.46 5.28 -8.39
C ILE A 149 -16.19 4.84 -9.12
N PRO A 150 -16.29 4.36 -10.37
CA PRO A 150 -15.11 4.02 -11.15
C PRO A 150 -14.08 5.14 -11.20
N ALA A 151 -12.80 4.81 -11.11
CA ALA A 151 -11.71 5.80 -11.10
C ALA A 151 -11.75 6.74 -12.31
N ASP A 152 -12.01 6.19 -13.49
CA ASP A 152 -12.13 6.92 -14.75
C ASP A 152 -13.37 7.83 -14.79
N HIS A 153 -14.48 7.42 -14.19
CA HIS A 153 -15.65 8.30 -14.03
C HIS A 153 -15.35 9.47 -13.09
N TYR A 154 -14.68 9.20 -11.96
CA TYR A 154 -14.33 10.22 -10.97
C TYR A 154 -13.38 11.28 -11.55
N GLU A 155 -12.32 10.85 -12.24
CA GLU A 155 -11.39 11.79 -12.88
C GLU A 155 -12.07 12.63 -13.96
N LYS A 156 -13.00 12.04 -14.72
CA LYS A 156 -13.79 12.78 -15.71
C LYS A 156 -14.72 13.80 -15.04
N ILE A 157 -15.35 13.48 -13.92
CA ILE A 157 -16.16 14.44 -13.14
C ILE A 157 -15.29 15.60 -12.66
N LYS A 158 -14.12 15.33 -12.08
CA LYS A 158 -13.18 16.37 -11.64
C LYS A 158 -12.78 17.30 -12.78
N MET A 159 -12.45 16.74 -13.93
CA MET A 159 -12.11 17.52 -15.13
C MET A 159 -13.29 18.39 -15.59
N LEU A 160 -14.52 17.86 -15.57
CA LEU A 160 -15.71 18.62 -15.96
C LEU A 160 -16.01 19.78 -15.01
N LEU A 161 -15.73 19.61 -13.72
CA LEU A 161 -15.90 20.65 -12.71
C LEU A 161 -14.79 21.71 -12.74
N SER A 162 -13.63 21.43 -13.33
CA SER A 162 -12.50 22.36 -13.36
C SER A 162 -12.49 23.31 -14.57
N ILE A 163 -13.36 23.09 -15.54
CA ILE A 163 -13.44 23.87 -16.78
C ILE A 163 -14.72 24.70 -16.86
N SER A 164 -14.63 25.86 -17.51
CA SER A 164 -15.78 26.73 -17.80
C SER A 164 -16.69 26.18 -18.89
N GLU A 165 -17.94 26.67 -18.98
CA GLU A 165 -18.86 26.32 -20.07
C GLU A 165 -18.27 26.59 -21.46
N ASN A 166 -17.55 27.72 -21.61
CA ASN A 166 -16.89 28.09 -22.86
C ASN A 166 -15.82 27.08 -23.27
N GLN A 167 -14.99 26.63 -22.31
CA GLN A 167 -13.99 25.59 -22.55
C GLN A 167 -14.65 24.25 -22.88
N ALA A 168 -15.69 23.86 -22.13
CA ALA A 168 -16.46 22.65 -22.40
C ALA A 168 -17.02 22.63 -23.84
N ASN A 169 -17.58 23.75 -24.30
CA ASN A 169 -18.13 23.86 -25.65
C ASN A 169 -17.07 23.67 -26.76
N GLN A 170 -15.78 23.92 -26.47
CA GLN A 170 -14.68 23.75 -27.42
C GLN A 170 -14.09 22.33 -27.45
N ILE A 171 -14.30 21.51 -26.42
CA ILE A 171 -13.71 20.15 -26.32
C ILE A 171 -14.51 19.13 -27.14
N GLY A 172 -15.83 19.24 -27.16
CA GLY A 172 -16.73 18.23 -27.75
C GLY A 172 -16.64 18.07 -29.28
N THR A 173 -15.95 18.96 -29.98
CA THR A 173 -15.87 18.97 -31.44
C THR A 173 -14.68 18.20 -32.03
N LYS A 174 -13.70 17.76 -31.22
CA LYS A 174 -12.46 17.14 -31.74
C LYS A 174 -12.33 15.62 -31.56
N THR A 175 -12.92 15.02 -30.51
CA THR A 175 -12.72 13.59 -30.20
C THR A 175 -14.01 12.79 -29.96
N GLY A 176 -15.18 13.43 -29.87
CA GLY A 176 -16.47 12.75 -29.62
C GLY A 176 -16.64 12.13 -28.23
N GLU A 177 -15.60 12.12 -27.39
CA GLU A 177 -15.63 11.57 -26.02
C GLU A 177 -16.30 12.51 -24.99
N PHE A 178 -16.50 13.77 -25.37
CA PHE A 178 -16.97 14.87 -24.53
C PHE A 178 -18.23 15.49 -25.12
N SER A 179 -19.26 15.74 -24.29
CA SER A 179 -20.42 16.52 -24.72
C SER A 179 -20.68 17.67 -23.74
N LEU A 180 -21.06 18.83 -24.27
CA LEU A 180 -21.53 19.97 -23.46
C LEU A 180 -22.70 19.54 -22.55
N LYS A 181 -23.53 18.60 -23.01
CA LYS A 181 -24.59 17.98 -22.21
C LYS A 181 -24.04 17.32 -20.94
N GLN A 182 -22.99 16.52 -21.05
CA GLN A 182 -22.34 15.87 -19.90
C GLN A 182 -21.74 16.88 -18.92
N TRP A 183 -21.12 17.96 -19.43
CA TRP A 183 -20.65 19.06 -18.58
C TRP A 183 -21.80 19.72 -17.80
N LYS A 184 -22.92 20.00 -18.48
CA LYS A 184 -24.13 20.56 -17.84
C LYS A 184 -24.68 19.64 -16.78
N GLU A 185 -24.80 18.34 -17.08
CA GLU A 185 -25.28 17.33 -16.14
C GLU A 185 -24.43 17.26 -14.87
N VAL A 186 -23.11 17.23 -15.00
CA VAL A 186 -22.19 17.21 -13.85
C VAL A 186 -22.32 18.48 -13.02
N ASN A 187 -22.26 19.66 -13.65
CA ASN A 187 -22.36 20.93 -12.92
C ASN A 187 -23.72 21.10 -12.25
N GLN A 188 -24.82 20.71 -12.91
CA GLN A 188 -26.16 20.75 -12.33
C GLN A 188 -26.30 19.79 -11.15
N PHE A 189 -25.76 18.58 -11.23
CA PHE A 189 -25.80 17.61 -10.13
C PHE A 189 -25.24 18.22 -8.84
N PHE A 190 -24.04 18.81 -8.90
CA PHE A 190 -23.40 19.39 -7.73
C PHE A 190 -23.95 20.76 -7.33
N ALA A 191 -24.58 21.51 -8.25
CA ALA A 191 -25.26 22.77 -7.93
C ALA A 191 -26.49 22.59 -7.03
N THR A 192 -27.14 21.41 -7.03
CA THR A 192 -28.29 21.13 -6.15
C THR A 192 -27.94 21.08 -4.67
N GLY A 193 -26.66 20.87 -4.32
CA GLY A 193 -26.16 20.91 -2.95
C GLY A 193 -26.43 19.68 -2.07
N ASN A 194 -27.26 18.73 -2.51
CA ASN A 194 -27.61 17.53 -1.71
C ASN A 194 -26.46 16.52 -1.57
N ILE A 195 -25.56 16.48 -2.56
CA ILE A 195 -24.40 15.58 -2.58
C ILE A 195 -23.20 16.40 -3.05
N LYS A 196 -22.13 16.40 -2.27
CA LYS A 196 -20.89 17.12 -2.60
C LYS A 196 -19.89 16.17 -3.23
N LEU A 197 -18.94 16.71 -3.99
CA LEU A 197 -17.85 15.90 -4.55
C LEU A 197 -17.04 15.18 -3.44
N SER A 198 -16.95 15.77 -2.25
CA SER A 198 -16.30 15.16 -1.08
C SER A 198 -17.02 13.92 -0.54
N ASP A 199 -18.28 13.70 -0.92
CA ASP A 199 -19.08 12.54 -0.52
C ASP A 199 -18.89 11.35 -1.47
N ILE A 200 -18.13 11.57 -2.54
CA ILE A 200 -17.82 10.62 -3.59
C ILE A 200 -16.31 10.40 -3.62
N GLU A 201 -15.89 9.15 -3.72
CA GLU A 201 -14.49 8.78 -3.89
C GLU A 201 -14.25 7.90 -5.12
N PRO A 202 -13.04 7.92 -5.68
CA PRO A 202 -12.65 6.99 -6.73
C PRO A 202 -12.43 5.59 -6.14
N SER A 203 -12.89 4.58 -6.87
CA SER A 203 -12.45 3.19 -6.70
C SER A 203 -10.99 3.02 -7.10
N LYS A 204 -10.37 1.92 -6.67
CA LYS A 204 -9.04 1.49 -7.14
C LYS A 204 -9.06 1.02 -8.59
N VAL A 205 -10.24 0.75 -9.16
CA VAL A 205 -10.41 0.24 -10.51
C VAL A 205 -11.34 1.14 -11.33
N SER A 206 -11.09 1.16 -12.63
CA SER A 206 -11.90 1.83 -13.64
C SER A 206 -13.07 0.96 -14.09
N TYR A 207 -14.03 1.56 -14.79
CA TYR A 207 -15.23 0.84 -15.24
C TYR A 207 -14.88 -0.29 -16.21
N LYS A 208 -13.89 -0.06 -17.08
CA LYS A 208 -13.41 -1.07 -18.04
C LYS A 208 -12.71 -2.26 -17.35
N GLU A 209 -12.07 -2.03 -16.20
CA GLU A 209 -11.28 -3.04 -15.50
C GLU A 209 -12.11 -4.10 -14.79
N VAL A 210 -13.38 -3.81 -14.52
CA VAL A 210 -14.32 -4.72 -13.84
C VAL A 210 -15.27 -5.43 -14.80
N GLN A 211 -15.03 -5.33 -16.11
CA GLN A 211 -15.81 -6.05 -17.10
C GLN A 211 -15.50 -7.55 -17.02
N ARG A 212 -16.51 -8.39 -17.31
CA ARG A 212 -16.42 -9.86 -17.22
C ARG A 212 -15.17 -10.44 -17.89
N ASN A 213 -14.83 -9.94 -19.08
CA ASN A 213 -13.69 -10.40 -19.87
C ASN A 213 -12.36 -9.73 -19.50
N GLN A 214 -12.39 -8.70 -18.65
CA GLN A 214 -11.22 -7.91 -18.29
C GLN A 214 -10.74 -8.17 -16.85
N ILE A 215 -11.64 -8.48 -15.92
CA ILE A 215 -11.34 -8.54 -14.49
C ILE A 215 -10.21 -9.52 -14.14
N ASN A 216 -10.14 -10.68 -14.78
CA ASN A 216 -9.06 -11.64 -14.53
C ASN A 216 -7.69 -11.04 -14.89
N THR A 217 -7.61 -10.26 -15.97
CA THR A 217 -6.40 -9.52 -16.35
C THR A 217 -6.10 -8.42 -15.33
N THR A 218 -7.11 -7.70 -14.85
CA THR A 218 -6.95 -6.67 -13.81
C THR A 218 -6.34 -7.27 -12.53
N ILE A 219 -6.87 -8.39 -12.03
CA ILE A 219 -6.33 -9.07 -10.83
C ILE A 219 -4.94 -9.64 -11.09
N TYR A 220 -4.68 -10.17 -12.29
CA TYR A 220 -3.35 -10.65 -12.67
C TYR A 220 -2.31 -9.52 -12.65
N ASN A 221 -2.64 -8.36 -13.23
CA ASN A 221 -1.78 -7.19 -13.23
C ASN A 221 -1.52 -6.69 -11.80
N GLU A 222 -2.53 -6.72 -10.94
CA GLU A 222 -2.36 -6.35 -9.54
C GLU A 222 -1.41 -7.31 -8.79
N LYS A 223 -1.41 -8.61 -9.11
CA LYS A 223 -0.37 -9.52 -8.58
C LYS A 223 1.03 -9.12 -9.03
N GLY A 224 1.19 -8.61 -10.25
CA GLY A 224 2.43 -8.00 -10.73
C GLY A 224 2.85 -6.82 -9.84
N ASN A 225 1.94 -5.88 -9.61
CA ASN A 225 2.18 -4.73 -8.73
C ASN A 225 2.60 -5.15 -7.31
N ILE A 226 1.94 -6.17 -6.74
CA ILE A 226 2.28 -6.69 -5.39
C ILE A 226 3.69 -7.30 -5.37
N LYS A 227 4.13 -7.97 -6.44
CA LYS A 227 5.52 -8.47 -6.55
C LYS A 227 6.54 -7.35 -6.63
N ASP A 228 6.22 -6.25 -7.31
CA ASP A 228 7.10 -5.09 -7.39
C ASP A 228 7.24 -4.38 -6.03
N ILE A 229 6.12 -4.23 -5.32
CA ILE A 229 6.10 -3.70 -3.94
C ILE A 229 6.93 -4.60 -3.01
N ASP A 230 6.73 -5.93 -3.06
CA ASP A 230 7.51 -6.89 -2.27
C ASP A 230 9.01 -6.77 -2.52
N THR A 231 9.40 -6.67 -3.79
CA THR A 231 10.80 -6.51 -4.21
C THR A 231 11.41 -5.24 -3.61
N ASN A 232 10.68 -4.13 -3.62
CA ASN A 232 11.13 -2.87 -3.03
C ASN A 232 11.26 -2.98 -1.50
N ILE A 233 10.28 -3.57 -0.81
CA ILE A 233 10.32 -3.76 0.65
C ILE A 233 11.51 -4.65 1.05
N ARG A 234 11.74 -5.76 0.33
CA ARG A 234 12.89 -6.64 0.58
C ARG A 234 14.22 -5.91 0.37
N ARG A 235 14.32 -5.08 -0.67
CA ARG A 235 15.50 -4.24 -0.90
C ARG A 235 15.73 -3.27 0.26
N ASP A 236 14.68 -2.67 0.80
CA ASP A 236 14.76 -1.77 1.94
C ASP A 236 15.14 -2.49 3.23
N ILE A 237 14.58 -3.68 3.48
CA ILE A 237 14.97 -4.55 4.60
C ILE A 237 16.46 -4.86 4.52
N TYR A 238 16.94 -5.27 3.34
CA TYR A 238 18.35 -5.56 3.11
C TYR A 238 19.23 -4.31 3.30
N ASN A 239 18.85 -3.16 2.74
CA ASN A 239 19.61 -1.93 2.89
C ASN A 239 19.69 -1.46 4.35
N LYS A 240 18.59 -1.58 5.11
CA LYS A 240 18.56 -1.29 6.56
C LYS A 240 19.42 -2.24 7.39
N SER A 241 19.62 -3.48 6.92
CA SER A 241 20.48 -4.45 7.61
C SER A 241 21.98 -4.20 7.41
N LYS A 242 22.41 -3.33 6.48
CA LYS A 242 23.83 -3.04 6.21
C LYS A 242 24.50 -2.31 7.38
N PRO A 243 25.84 -2.38 7.54
CA PRO A 243 26.54 -1.71 8.62
C PRO A 243 26.39 -0.20 8.44
N THR A 244 26.11 0.53 9.52
CA THR A 244 26.09 2.00 9.47
C THR A 244 27.49 2.57 9.71
N PHE A 245 27.81 3.71 9.09
CA PHE A 245 29.07 4.44 9.36
C PHE A 245 29.24 4.80 10.85
N LYS A 246 28.14 5.07 11.57
CA LYS A 246 28.17 5.33 13.02
C LYS A 246 28.58 4.11 13.84
N GLN A 247 28.13 2.91 13.46
CA GLN A 247 28.59 1.67 14.12
C GLN A 247 30.06 1.38 13.81
N GLY A 248 30.51 1.63 12.58
CA GLY A 248 31.93 1.56 12.21
C GLY A 248 32.78 2.53 13.04
N ALA A 249 32.38 3.79 13.13
CA ALA A 249 33.07 4.81 13.92
C ALA A 249 33.04 4.52 15.43
N TYR A 250 31.94 4.02 15.98
CA TYR A 250 31.83 3.63 17.39
C TYR A 250 32.75 2.45 17.74
N ILE A 251 32.80 1.43 16.87
CA ILE A 251 33.73 0.30 17.03
C ILE A 251 35.17 0.78 16.92
N SER A 252 35.49 1.65 15.95
CA SER A 252 36.83 2.25 15.82
C SER A 252 37.20 3.11 17.04
N ALA A 253 36.26 3.87 17.61
CA ALA A 253 36.51 4.70 18.79
C ALA A 253 36.76 3.84 20.05
N ILE A 254 35.99 2.77 20.24
CA ILE A 254 36.25 1.79 21.32
C ILE A 254 37.61 1.13 21.12
N ALA A 255 37.92 0.66 19.92
CA ALA A 255 39.23 0.07 19.61
C ALA A 255 40.39 1.04 19.90
N ALA A 256 40.29 2.30 19.45
CA ALA A 256 41.30 3.32 19.71
C ALA A 256 41.45 3.66 21.20
N SER A 257 40.36 3.68 21.97
CA SER A 257 40.40 3.94 23.42
C SER A 257 41.07 2.81 24.21
N LEU A 258 40.93 1.55 23.75
CA LEU A 258 41.56 0.38 24.36
C LEU A 258 43.05 0.27 23.99
N GLU A 259 43.40 0.55 22.73
CA GLU A 259 44.81 0.62 22.29
C GLU A 259 45.60 1.76 23.00
N GLY A 260 44.94 2.88 23.34
CA GLY A 260 45.53 3.95 24.15
C GLY A 260 45.81 3.56 25.61
N GLY A 261 44.94 2.74 26.22
CA GLY A 261 45.09 2.26 27.60
C GLY A 261 46.23 1.27 27.79
N THR A 262 46.45 0.37 26.83
CA THR A 262 47.57 -0.58 26.89
C THR A 262 48.93 0.07 26.64
N ALA A 263 49.02 1.12 25.83
CA ALA A 263 50.24 1.90 25.63
C ALA A 263 50.68 2.60 26.92
N PHE A 264 49.73 3.12 27.72
CA PHE A 264 50.00 3.77 29.00
C PHE A 264 50.53 2.78 30.07
N ILE A 265 49.88 1.62 30.22
CA ILE A 265 50.32 0.57 31.17
C ILE A 265 51.68 -0.02 30.73
N THR A 266 51.87 -0.20 29.42
CA THR A 266 53.13 -0.61 28.79
C THR A 266 54.27 0.37 29.05
N GLY A 267 53.98 1.67 29.07
CA GLY A 267 54.92 2.76 29.40
C GLY A 267 55.30 2.77 30.88
N ILE A 268 54.33 2.54 31.79
CA ILE A 268 54.58 2.44 33.24
C ILE A 268 55.42 1.20 33.57
N ILE A 269 55.13 0.05 32.97
CA ILE A 269 55.90 -1.19 33.17
C ILE A 269 57.32 -1.07 32.59
N LYS A 270 57.50 -0.43 31.41
CA LYS A 270 58.84 -0.13 30.86
C LYS A 270 59.63 0.82 31.77
N LYS A 271 58.98 1.83 32.35
CA LYS A 271 59.60 2.78 33.29
C LYS A 271 60.00 2.14 34.62
N LYS A 272 59.29 1.08 35.06
CA LYS A 272 59.63 0.30 36.26
C LYS A 272 60.78 -0.69 36.00
N ALA A 273 60.79 -1.38 34.87
CA ALA A 273 61.88 -2.30 34.48
C ALA A 273 63.23 -1.59 34.16
N LEU A 274 63.18 -0.30 33.80
CA LEU A 274 64.38 0.54 33.65
C LEU A 274 64.91 1.09 34.99
N ARG A 275 64.12 1.04 36.07
CA ARG A 275 64.52 1.44 37.43
C ARG A 275 65.09 0.29 38.26
N GLU A 276 64.92 -0.96 37.83
CA GLU A 276 65.45 -2.16 38.49
C GLU A 276 66.75 -2.69 37.84
N ASN A 277 67.31 -1.96 36.86
CA ASN A 277 68.60 -2.25 36.21
C ASN A 277 69.65 -1.14 36.41
N TYR A 278 69.52 -0.34 37.46
CA TYR A 278 70.55 0.56 38.00
C TYR A 278 70.77 0.26 39.47
#